data_AF-A0A7H0H2R4-F1
#
_entry.id   AF-A0A7H0H2R4-F1
#
_cell.length_a   1.000
_cell.length_b   1.000
_cell.length_c   1.000
_cell.angle_alpha   90.00
_cell.angle_beta   90.00
_cell.angle_gamma   90.00
#
_symmetry.space_group_name_H-M   'P 1'
#
loop_
_entity.id
_entity.type
_entity.pdbx_description
1 polymer ?
#
loop_
_entity_poly.entity_id
_entity_poly.type
_entity_poly.pdbx_seq_one_letter_code
_entity_poly.pdbx_strand_id
1 'polypeptide(L)'
;MAEQPPEPENRHLLGWGEVQWERLATAAAGLTCAWADYDGFHIGHCPPTAPPYSHIWGWSRDGSVLMRGRINGTNVTVGWLHADSDADGEPVACVARPLIPWEEGHQRINPRLAESTSMPSSMMAVDVLDGMPSTFIGAW
;
A
#
# COMPACT_ATOMS: atom_id res chain seq x y z
N MET A 1 24.70 3.27 -18.02
CA MET A 1 25.14 3.12 -16.62
C MET A 1 24.19 2.10 -16.00
N ALA A 2 24.68 0.94 -15.57
CA ALA A 2 23.82 -0.06 -14.96
C ALA A 2 23.33 0.49 -13.62
N GLU A 3 22.02 0.50 -13.42
CA GLU A 3 21.40 0.88 -12.15
C GLU A 3 21.86 -0.11 -11.08
N GLN A 4 22.40 0.38 -9.96
CA GLN A 4 22.79 -0.50 -8.86
C GLN A 4 21.53 -1.18 -8.30
N PRO A 5 21.59 -2.49 -7.99
CA PRO A 5 20.47 -3.15 -7.36
C PRO A 5 20.16 -2.45 -6.02
N PRO A 6 18.88 -2.24 -5.69
CA PRO A 6 18.53 -1.56 -4.45
C PRO A 6 19.07 -2.35 -3.25
N GLU A 7 19.63 -1.62 -2.29
CA GLU A 7 20.17 -2.23 -1.06
C GLU A 7 19.01 -2.76 -0.19
N PRO A 8 19.12 -3.98 0.36
CA PRO A 8 18.14 -4.48 1.31
C PRO A 8 18.09 -3.63 2.58
N GLU A 9 16.88 -3.36 3.06
CA GLU A 9 16.62 -2.72 4.34
C GLU A 9 15.76 -3.63 5.23
N ASN A 10 15.88 -3.52 6.54
CA ASN A 10 15.01 -4.25 7.47
C ASN A 10 13.78 -3.39 7.81
N ARG A 11 12.60 -4.01 7.74
CA ARG A 11 11.33 -3.44 8.22
C ARG A 11 10.62 -4.45 9.13
N HIS A 12 9.56 -4.02 9.82
CA HIS A 12 8.80 -4.88 10.73
C HIS A 12 7.43 -5.20 10.12
N LEU A 13 7.18 -6.50 9.90
CA LEU A 13 5.94 -7.00 9.33
C LEU A 13 4.99 -7.46 10.44
N LEU A 14 3.82 -6.81 10.51
CA LEU A 14 2.72 -7.20 11.38
C LEU A 14 1.59 -7.79 10.56
N GLY A 15 1.43 -9.12 10.62
CA GLY A 15 0.32 -9.82 9.99
C GLY A 15 -0.90 -9.88 10.92
N TRP A 16 -2.00 -9.22 10.57
CA TRP A 16 -3.26 -9.36 11.31
C TRP A 16 -4.05 -10.61 10.92
N GLY A 17 -3.70 -11.24 9.79
CA GLY A 17 -4.51 -12.31 9.22
C GLY A 17 -5.83 -11.79 8.66
N GLU A 18 -6.88 -12.60 8.70
CA GLU A 18 -8.22 -12.21 8.25
C GLU A 18 -8.95 -11.39 9.32
N VAL A 19 -9.42 -10.21 8.95
CA VAL A 19 -10.21 -9.32 9.80
C VAL A 19 -11.44 -8.78 9.05
N GLN A 20 -12.41 -8.25 9.79
CA GLN A 20 -13.54 -7.51 9.20
C GLN A 20 -13.06 -6.21 8.54
N TRP A 21 -13.68 -5.83 7.42
CA TRP A 21 -13.35 -4.60 6.70
C TRP A 21 -13.41 -3.35 7.58
N GLU A 22 -14.45 -3.23 8.41
CA GLU A 22 -14.64 -2.08 9.31
C GLU A 22 -13.45 -1.86 10.25
N ARG A 23 -12.85 -2.95 10.74
CA ARG A 23 -11.64 -2.89 11.57
C ARG A 23 -10.44 -2.36 10.78
N LEU A 24 -10.25 -2.81 9.54
CA LEU A 24 -9.20 -2.29 8.67
C LEU A 24 -9.44 -0.81 8.34
N ALA A 25 -10.66 -0.44 7.94
CA ALA A 25 -11.00 0.93 7.57
C ALA A 25 -10.74 1.92 8.72
N THR A 26 -11.07 1.52 9.95
CA THR A 26 -10.78 2.30 11.16
C THR A 26 -9.27 2.47 11.38
N ALA A 27 -8.50 1.39 11.26
CA ALA A 27 -7.05 1.43 11.46
C ALA A 27 -6.31 2.21 10.36
N ALA A 28 -6.83 2.18 9.14
CA ALA A 28 -6.27 2.86 7.98
C ALA A 28 -6.75 4.32 7.83
N ALA A 29 -7.51 4.87 8.78
CA ALA A 29 -8.14 6.19 8.65
C ALA A 29 -7.15 7.35 8.40
N GLY A 30 -5.90 7.22 8.86
CA GLY A 30 -4.84 8.21 8.62
C GLY A 30 -3.97 7.96 7.39
N LEU A 31 -4.22 6.88 6.64
CA LEU A 31 -3.42 6.51 5.47
C LEU A 31 -4.04 7.04 4.19
N THR A 32 -3.19 7.31 3.20
CA THR A 32 -3.62 7.34 1.81
C THR A 32 -3.69 5.90 1.32
N CYS A 33 -4.79 5.53 0.68
CA CYS A 33 -5.03 4.21 0.13
C CYS A 33 -5.10 4.24 -1.39
N ALA A 34 -4.82 3.11 -2.00
CA ALA A 34 -5.08 2.83 -3.41
C ALA A 34 -5.86 1.53 -3.57
N TRP A 35 -6.94 1.58 -4.34
CA TRP A 35 -7.84 0.46 -4.57
C TRP A 35 -8.51 0.59 -5.94
N ALA A 36 -9.23 -0.45 -6.36
CA ALA A 36 -10.05 -0.40 -7.56
C ALA A 36 -11.50 -0.80 -7.25
N ASP A 37 -12.43 -0.22 -7.99
CA ASP A 37 -13.84 -0.61 -8.03
C ASP A 37 -14.36 -0.58 -9.48
N TYR A 38 -15.68 -0.64 -9.65
CA TYR A 38 -16.30 -0.62 -10.98
C TYR A 38 -16.08 0.69 -11.75
N ASP A 39 -15.72 1.78 -11.06
CA ASP A 39 -15.48 3.09 -11.67
C ASP A 39 -14.01 3.33 -12.01
N GLY A 40 -13.11 2.40 -11.63
CA GLY A 40 -11.69 2.41 -11.99
C GLY A 40 -10.78 2.30 -10.77
N PHE A 41 -9.56 2.80 -10.92
CA PHE A 41 -8.56 2.84 -9.85
C PHE A 41 -8.67 4.16 -9.09
N HIS A 42 -8.48 4.12 -7.77
CA HIS A 42 -8.65 5.25 -6.86
C HIS A 42 -7.40 5.44 -6.03
N ILE A 43 -7.11 6.70 -5.68
CA ILE A 43 -6.13 7.08 -4.66
C ILE A 43 -6.78 8.12 -3.74
N GLY A 44 -6.77 7.87 -2.44
CA GLY A 44 -7.42 8.75 -1.45
C GLY A 44 -7.62 8.08 -0.11
N HIS A 45 -8.61 8.50 0.67
CA HIS A 45 -8.92 7.86 1.96
C HIS A 45 -9.37 6.41 1.80
N CYS A 46 -9.10 5.56 2.80
CA CYS A 46 -9.60 4.18 2.81
C CYS A 46 -11.13 4.15 2.64
N PRO A 47 -11.69 3.35 1.71
CA PRO A 47 -13.11 3.39 1.44
C PRO A 47 -13.92 2.80 2.62
N PRO A 48 -15.10 3.37 2.92
CA PRO A 48 -15.91 2.97 4.07
C PRO A 48 -16.47 1.55 3.94
N THR A 49 -16.62 1.05 2.72
CA THR A 49 -17.05 -0.32 2.42
C THR A 49 -15.97 -1.04 1.60
N ALA A 50 -15.89 -2.36 1.79
CA ALA A 50 -14.94 -3.18 1.05
C ALA A 50 -15.17 -3.02 -0.46
N PRO A 51 -14.14 -2.62 -1.24
CA PRO A 51 -14.28 -2.55 -2.67
C PRO A 51 -14.36 -3.98 -3.26
N PRO A 52 -14.99 -4.15 -4.43
CA PRO A 52 -15.27 -5.48 -4.98
C PRO A 52 -14.03 -6.19 -5.57
N TYR A 53 -12.88 -5.51 -5.64
CA TYR A 53 -11.65 -6.06 -6.22
C TYR A 53 -10.70 -6.63 -5.16
N SER A 54 -9.71 -7.38 -5.62
CA SER A 54 -8.92 -8.29 -4.78
C SER A 54 -7.94 -7.63 -3.81
N HIS A 55 -7.54 -6.38 -4.03
CA HIS A 55 -6.47 -5.75 -3.24
C HIS A 55 -6.73 -4.28 -2.91
N ILE A 56 -6.21 -3.87 -1.76
CA ILE A 56 -6.04 -2.48 -1.34
C ILE A 56 -4.62 -2.31 -0.82
N TRP A 57 -4.01 -1.16 -1.12
CA TRP A 57 -2.78 -0.71 -0.50
C TRP A 57 -3.04 0.56 0.31
N GLY A 58 -2.23 0.82 1.31
CA GLY A 58 -2.22 2.10 2.02
C GLY A 58 -0.84 2.48 2.51
N TRP A 59 -0.61 3.78 2.67
CA TRP A 59 0.67 4.32 3.12
C TRP A 59 0.50 5.61 3.92
N SER A 60 1.41 5.82 4.86
CA SER A 60 1.57 7.10 5.56
C SER A 60 2.28 8.11 4.66
N ARG A 61 2.16 9.39 4.99
CA ARG A 61 2.75 10.49 4.20
C ARG A 61 4.28 10.39 4.07
N ASP A 62 4.95 9.82 5.06
CA ASP A 62 6.40 9.67 5.14
C ASP A 62 6.88 8.26 4.72
N GLY A 63 5.97 7.36 4.33
CA GLY A 63 6.31 5.98 3.96
C GLY A 63 6.75 5.09 5.13
N SER A 64 6.64 5.58 6.38
CA SER A 64 6.99 4.82 7.60
C SER A 64 6.06 3.65 7.87
N VAL A 65 4.80 3.74 7.41
CA VAL A 65 3.79 2.68 7.55
C VAL A 65 3.21 2.37 6.18
N LEU A 66 3.27 1.11 5.77
CA LEU A 66 2.60 0.58 4.59
C LEU A 66 1.60 -0.50 4.99
N MET A 67 0.52 -0.61 4.21
CA MET A 67 -0.56 -1.57 4.42
C MET A 67 -0.85 -2.28 3.10
N ARG A 68 -1.10 -3.58 3.19
CA ARG A 68 -1.58 -4.40 2.07
C ARG A 68 -2.72 -5.27 2.56
N GLY A 69 -3.89 -5.14 1.93
CA GLY A 69 -5.05 -5.99 2.15
C GLY A 69 -5.39 -6.81 0.91
N ARG A 70 -5.71 -8.10 1.09
CA ARG A 70 -6.40 -8.93 0.11
C ARG A 70 -7.86 -9.10 0.51
N ILE A 71 -8.77 -8.58 -0.29
CA ILE A 71 -10.20 -8.50 0.03
C ILE A 71 -10.90 -9.83 -0.29
N ASN A 72 -11.78 -10.26 0.61
CA ASN A 72 -12.58 -11.47 0.53
C ASN A 72 -14.01 -11.16 1.04
N GLY A 73 -14.83 -10.55 0.18
CA GLY A 73 -16.16 -10.08 0.56
C GLY A 73 -16.08 -8.96 1.61
N THR A 74 -16.67 -9.17 2.78
CA THR A 74 -16.61 -8.22 3.91
C THR A 74 -15.37 -8.40 4.79
N ASN A 75 -14.57 -9.44 4.53
CA ASN A 75 -13.33 -9.71 5.23
C ASN A 75 -12.12 -9.28 4.39
N VAL A 76 -10.98 -9.12 5.04
CA VAL A 76 -9.71 -8.77 4.40
C VAL A 76 -8.56 -9.45 5.13
N THR A 77 -7.67 -10.10 4.38
CA THR A 77 -6.39 -10.57 4.90
C THR A 77 -5.39 -9.41 4.82
N VAL A 78 -4.91 -8.89 5.95
CA VAL A 78 -4.08 -7.67 5.98
C VAL A 78 -2.73 -7.87 6.66
N GLY A 79 -1.70 -7.23 6.08
CA GLY A 79 -0.39 -7.03 6.68
C GLY A 79 -0.03 -5.54 6.72
N TRP A 80 0.76 -5.18 7.71
CA TRP A 80 1.32 -3.84 7.91
C TRP A 80 2.84 -3.91 7.94
N LEU A 81 3.50 -2.99 7.25
CA LEU A 81 4.96 -2.93 7.17
C LEU A 81 5.43 -1.61 7.74
N HIS A 82 6.21 -1.67 8.82
CA HIS A 82 6.69 -0.52 9.57
C HIS A 82 8.19 -0.33 9.34
N ALA A 83 8.62 0.90 9.09
CA ALA A 83 10.04 1.25 9.00
C ALA A 83 10.71 1.26 10.39
N ASP A 84 9.98 1.65 11.44
CA ASP A 84 10.51 1.75 12.80
C ASP A 84 10.67 0.39 13.48
N SER A 85 11.73 0.28 14.31
CA SER A 85 12.05 -0.93 15.09
C SER A 85 11.19 -1.16 16.32
N ASP A 86 10.48 -0.11 16.77
CA ASP A 86 9.65 -0.17 17.97
C ASP A 86 8.21 -0.61 17.66
N ALA A 87 7.91 -0.89 16.39
CA ALA A 87 6.61 -1.42 15.99
C ALA A 87 6.50 -2.91 16.33
N ASP A 88 5.33 -3.32 16.84
CA ASP A 88 5.00 -4.74 16.98
C ASP A 88 5.07 -5.42 15.60
N GLY A 89 5.96 -6.39 15.41
CA GLY A 89 6.12 -7.11 14.14
C GLY A 89 7.40 -7.92 14.06
N GLU A 90 7.47 -8.84 13.10
CA GLU A 90 8.67 -9.61 12.84
C GLU A 90 9.62 -8.84 11.90
N PRO A 91 10.93 -8.77 12.18
CA PRO A 91 11.88 -8.14 11.28
C PRO A 91 11.97 -8.94 9.98
N VAL A 92 11.81 -8.27 8.85
CA VAL A 92 11.88 -8.85 7.51
C VAL A 92 12.81 -8.01 6.62
N ALA A 93 13.60 -8.70 5.79
CA ALA A 93 14.40 -8.05 4.76
C ALA A 93 13.48 -7.58 3.62
N CYS A 94 13.66 -6.34 3.21
CA CYS A 94 12.87 -5.68 2.20
C CYS A 94 13.76 -5.01 1.15
N VAL A 95 13.24 -4.83 -0.04
CA VAL A 95 13.85 -4.02 -1.09
C VAL A 95 12.83 -3.00 -1.58
N ALA A 96 13.19 -1.71 -1.52
CA ALA A 96 12.40 -0.63 -2.07
C ALA A 96 12.81 -0.33 -3.51
N ARG A 97 11.84 -0.22 -4.42
CA ARG A 97 12.06 0.05 -5.84
C ARG A 97 11.13 1.18 -6.30
N PRO A 98 11.63 2.14 -7.08
CA PRO A 98 10.78 3.17 -7.67
C PRO A 98 9.80 2.53 -8.66
N LEU A 99 8.59 3.07 -8.70
CA LEU A 99 7.55 2.78 -9.67
C LEU A 99 7.34 4.00 -10.56
N ILE A 100 6.88 3.75 -11.78
CA ILE A 100 6.52 4.80 -12.72
C ILE A 100 5.11 5.30 -12.35
N PRO A 101 4.94 6.57 -11.92
CA PRO A 101 3.63 7.14 -11.66
C PRO A 101 2.89 7.41 -12.98
N TRP A 102 1.60 7.75 -12.87
CA TRP A 102 0.80 8.13 -14.03
C TRP A 102 1.30 9.43 -14.67
N GLU A 103 1.49 9.41 -15.99
CA GLU A 103 1.81 10.60 -16.76
C GLU A 103 0.53 11.41 -17.05
N GLU A 104 0.65 12.73 -17.05
CA GLU A 104 -0.48 13.65 -17.28
C GLU A 104 -1.16 13.41 -18.65
N GLY A 105 -0.41 12.92 -19.64
CA GLY A 105 -0.91 12.56 -20.97
C GLY A 105 -1.76 11.29 -21.04
N HIS A 106 -1.76 10.45 -20.00
CA HIS A 106 -2.45 9.15 -19.97
C HIS A 106 -3.83 9.20 -19.29
N GLN A 107 -4.61 10.25 -19.58
CA GLN A 107 -5.88 10.54 -18.89
C GLN A 107 -6.88 9.37 -18.81
N ARG A 108 -6.89 8.45 -19.78
CA ARG A 108 -7.82 7.30 -19.80
C ARG A 108 -7.50 6.23 -18.76
N ILE A 109 -6.30 6.22 -18.20
CA ILE A 109 -5.85 5.25 -17.18
C ILE A 109 -5.51 5.93 -15.86
N ASN A 110 -5.78 7.23 -15.73
CA ASN A 110 -5.49 7.98 -14.51
C ASN A 110 -6.35 7.49 -13.34
N PRO A 111 -5.79 7.48 -12.13
CA PRO A 111 -6.54 7.21 -10.92
C PRO A 111 -7.57 8.32 -10.70
N ARG A 112 -8.67 7.95 -10.08
CA ARG A 112 -9.62 8.88 -9.46
C ARG A 112 -9.04 9.30 -8.11
N LEU A 113 -8.83 10.60 -7.96
CA LEU A 113 -8.25 11.16 -6.74
C LEU A 113 -9.38 11.63 -5.82
N ALA A 114 -9.29 11.30 -4.53
CA ALA A 114 -10.15 11.93 -3.53
C ALA A 114 -9.86 13.43 -3.40
N GLU A 115 -10.79 14.17 -2.80
CA GLU A 115 -10.58 15.59 -2.51
C GLU A 115 -9.27 15.82 -1.75
N SER A 116 -8.54 16.88 -2.12
CA SER A 116 -7.23 17.23 -1.55
C SER A 116 -6.12 16.18 -1.74
N THR A 117 -6.32 15.16 -2.58
CA THR A 117 -5.28 14.21 -2.99
C THR A 117 -4.72 14.63 -4.34
N SER A 118 -3.39 14.77 -4.44
CA SER A 118 -2.71 15.05 -5.71
C SER A 118 -2.18 13.76 -6.35
N MET A 119 -1.96 13.79 -7.66
CA MET A 119 -1.24 12.71 -8.34
C MET A 119 0.13 12.51 -7.67
N PRO A 120 0.51 11.29 -7.29
CA PRO A 120 1.85 11.02 -6.80
C PRO A 120 2.90 11.40 -7.85
N SER A 121 3.88 12.22 -7.46
CA SER A 121 5.07 12.48 -8.29
C SER A 121 6.13 11.37 -8.16
N SER A 122 6.01 10.55 -7.11
CA SER A 122 6.89 9.43 -6.76
C SER A 122 6.05 8.30 -6.20
N MET A 123 6.39 7.07 -6.56
CA MET A 123 5.78 5.86 -6.03
C MET A 123 6.85 4.80 -5.80
N MET A 124 6.65 3.98 -4.78
CA MET A 124 7.58 2.95 -4.36
C MET A 124 6.85 1.62 -4.20
N ALA A 125 7.47 0.56 -4.71
CA ALA A 125 7.16 -0.82 -4.32
C ALA A 125 8.17 -1.25 -3.25
N VAL A 126 7.69 -1.78 -2.14
CA VAL A 126 8.53 -2.41 -1.12
C VAL A 126 8.22 -3.90 -1.11
N ASP A 127 9.18 -4.69 -1.58
CA ASP A 127 9.07 -6.14 -1.65
C ASP A 127 9.71 -6.77 -0.42
N VAL A 128 8.96 -7.63 0.26
CA VAL A 128 9.49 -8.50 1.32
C VAL A 128 10.20 -9.69 0.67
N LEU A 129 11.47 -9.89 1.03
CA LEU A 129 12.36 -10.89 0.41
C LEU A 129 12.24 -12.28 1.05
N ASP A 130 11.89 -12.34 2.33
CA ASP A 130 11.85 -13.58 3.11
C ASP A 130 10.41 -14.05 3.38
N GLY A 131 10.22 -15.38 3.47
CA GLY A 131 8.91 -15.98 3.73
C GLY A 131 8.03 -16.06 2.48
N MET A 132 6.81 -15.50 2.56
CA MET A 132 5.89 -15.41 1.41
C MET A 132 6.07 -14.05 0.73
N PRO A 133 6.57 -14.01 -0.53
CA PRO A 133 6.79 -12.75 -1.23
C PRO A 133 5.53 -11.89 -1.25
N SER A 134 5.66 -10.67 -0.77
CA SER A 134 4.59 -9.70 -0.72
C SER A 134 5.11 -8.31 -1.08
N THR A 135 4.31 -7.58 -1.85
CA THR A 135 4.65 -6.23 -2.30
C THR A 135 3.69 -5.23 -1.67
N PHE A 136 4.27 -4.26 -0.98
CA PHE A 136 3.60 -3.08 -0.47
C PHE A 136 3.81 -1.92 -1.44
N ILE A 137 2.84 -1.02 -1.53
CA ILE A 137 2.88 0.12 -2.45
C ILE A 137 2.63 1.38 -1.62
N GLY A 138 3.38 2.43 -1.91
CA GLY A 138 2.98 3.76 -1.50
C GLY A 138 3.65 4.88 -2.28
N ALA A 139 3.33 6.11 -1.89
CA ALA A 139 3.81 7.33 -2.52
C ALA A 139 4.35 8.28 -1.46
N TRP A 140 5.65 8.54 -1.52
CA TRP A 140 6.38 9.50 -0.69
C TRP A 140 7.65 9.97 -1.42
#